data_AF-K2E927-F1
#
_entry.id   AF-K2E927-F1
#
_cell.length_a   1.000
_cell.length_b   1.000
_cell.length_c   1.000
_cell.angle_alpha   90.00
_cell.angle_beta   90.00
_cell.angle_gamma   90.00
#
_symmetry.space_group_name_H-M   'P 1'
#
loop_
_entity.id
_entity.type
_entity.pdbx_description
1 polymer ?
#
loop_
_entity_poly.entity_id
_entity_poly.type
_entity_poly.pdbx_seq_one_letter_code
_entity_poly.pdbx_strand_id
1 'polypeptide(L)'
;ELATSDYEGPEGKYHDEYAADLNGGGQELIVTPRGEKATRVYAGGTLTKEELEKMGLTKKDVIGKLVLFVNQLGDKTRLDEEAEVFEGDWKYTYKVMKVVEEIPVSVGEEEIRYNDKLVFVHYHIISPVK
;
A
#
# COMPACT_ATOMS: atom_id res chain seq x y z
N GLU A 1 -4.31 -20.14 -0.42
CA GLU A 1 -3.44 -20.58 0.69
C GLU A 1 -2.63 -19.38 1.16
N LEU A 2 -2.22 -19.33 2.43
CA LEU A 2 -1.29 -18.31 2.92
C LEU A 2 0.12 -18.72 2.48
N ALA A 3 0.85 -17.79 1.89
CA ALA A 3 2.29 -17.91 1.72
C ALA A 3 2.96 -17.45 3.03
N THR A 4 4.06 -18.10 3.39
CA THR A 4 4.83 -17.75 4.58
C THR A 4 6.28 -17.47 4.24
N SER A 5 6.91 -16.57 5.00
CA SER A 5 8.35 -16.35 4.99
C SER A 5 8.88 -16.29 6.41
N ASP A 6 9.78 -17.21 6.72
CA ASP A 6 10.35 -17.41 8.06
C ASP A 6 11.86 -17.10 8.06
N TYR A 7 12.33 -16.40 9.09
CA TYR A 7 13.74 -16.25 9.39
C TYR A 7 14.00 -16.37 10.90
N GLU A 8 15.03 -17.14 11.25
CA GLU A 8 15.51 -17.28 12.63
C GLU A 8 17.04 -17.17 12.65
N GLY A 9 17.59 -16.18 13.35
CA GLY A 9 19.03 -15.95 13.40
C GLY A 9 19.46 -15.01 14.54
N PRO A 10 20.76 -14.70 14.64
CA PRO A 10 21.30 -13.86 15.72
C PRO A 10 20.75 -12.43 15.72
N GLU A 11 20.16 -11.99 14.60
CA GLU A 11 19.57 -10.67 14.40
C GLU A 11 18.09 -10.61 14.87
N GLY A 12 17.48 -11.77 15.20
CA GLY A 12 16.11 -11.87 15.68
C GLY A 12 15.29 -12.98 15.01
N LYS A 13 13.97 -12.93 15.23
CA LYS A 13 13.00 -13.81 14.59
C LYS A 13 12.04 -12.99 13.74
N TYR A 14 11.75 -13.47 12.54
CA TYR A 14 10.81 -12.89 11.60
C TYR A 14 9.89 -13.99 11.08
N HIS A 15 8.60 -13.71 11.03
CA HIS A 15 7.59 -14.58 10.46
C HIS A 15 6.54 -13.68 9.79
N ASP A 16 6.28 -13.93 8.52
CA ASP A 16 5.31 -13.19 7.72
C ASP A 16 4.37 -14.18 7.05
N GLU A 17 3.07 -13.93 7.18
CA GLU A 17 2.00 -14.71 6.55
C GLU A 17 1.16 -13.77 5.70
N TYR A 18 0.99 -14.09 4.43
CA TYR A 18 0.18 -13.28 3.52
C TYR A 18 -0.55 -14.16 2.50
N ALA A 19 -1.80 -13.83 2.20
CA ALA A 19 -2.58 -14.50 1.16
C ALA A 19 -2.19 -13.92 -0.20
N ALA A 20 -1.04 -14.32 -0.76
CA ALA A 20 -0.44 -13.74 -1.97
C ALA A 20 -1.43 -13.36 -3.11
N ASP A 21 -2.52 -14.11 -3.26
CA ASP A 21 -3.56 -13.87 -4.27
C ASP A 21 -4.62 -12.81 -3.88
N LEU A 22 -4.87 -12.60 -2.59
CA LEU A 22 -5.93 -11.72 -2.05
C LEU A 22 -5.40 -10.56 -1.21
N ASN A 23 -4.46 -10.83 -0.30
CA ASN A 23 -3.85 -9.84 0.58
C ASN A 23 -2.31 -9.99 0.60
N GLY A 24 -1.62 -8.86 0.63
CA GLY A 24 -0.18 -8.74 0.80
C GLY A 24 0.10 -7.85 1.98
N GLY A 25 1.04 -8.29 2.83
CA GLY A 25 1.58 -7.49 3.90
C GLY A 25 3.09 -7.45 3.80
N GLY A 26 3.71 -6.53 4.51
CA GLY A 26 5.15 -6.48 4.61
C GLY A 26 5.64 -5.30 5.42
N GLN A 27 6.95 -5.27 5.56
CA GLN A 27 7.67 -4.13 6.13
C GLN A 27 8.87 -3.79 5.27
N GLU A 28 9.24 -2.52 5.23
CA GLU A 28 10.43 -2.06 4.54
C GLU A 28 11.03 -0.80 5.19
N LEU A 29 12.30 -0.56 4.89
CA LEU A 29 12.92 0.74 5.10
C LEU A 29 12.77 1.58 3.83
N ILE A 30 12.19 2.75 3.96
CA ILE A 30 11.98 3.71 2.88
C ILE A 30 12.88 4.93 3.07
N VAL A 31 13.23 5.56 1.95
CA VAL A 31 13.95 6.83 1.92
C VAL A 31 13.15 7.81 1.07
N THR A 32 12.76 8.95 1.63
CA THR A 32 12.06 10.01 0.87
C THR A 32 13.02 10.67 -0.13
N PRO A 33 12.53 11.38 -1.15
CA PRO A 33 13.38 12.20 -2.03
C PRO A 33 14.23 13.24 -1.27
N ARG A 34 13.80 13.62 -0.05
CA ARG A 34 14.53 14.54 0.85
C ARG A 34 15.62 13.84 1.69
N GLY A 35 15.77 12.53 1.54
CA GLY A 35 16.75 11.72 2.28
C GLY A 35 16.28 11.29 3.68
N GLU A 36 15.02 11.53 4.04
CA GLU A 36 14.45 11.11 5.32
C GLU A 36 14.21 9.61 5.29
N LYS A 37 14.50 8.92 6.39
CA LYS A 37 14.32 7.48 6.50
C LYS A 37 13.11 7.19 7.36
N ALA A 38 12.37 6.14 7.00
CA ALA A 38 11.31 5.62 7.84
C ALA A 38 11.21 4.10 7.70
N THR A 39 10.69 3.45 8.74
CA THR A 39 10.16 2.09 8.63
C THR A 39 8.71 2.21 8.22
N ARG A 40 8.32 1.46 7.19
CA ARG A 40 6.94 1.35 6.73
C ARG A 40 6.47 -0.08 6.91
N VAL A 41 5.38 -0.25 7.66
CA VAL A 41 4.61 -1.49 7.67
C VAL A 41 3.39 -1.28 6.80
N TYR A 42 3.05 -2.25 5.98
CA TYR A 42 1.90 -2.15 5.09
C TYR A 42 1.14 -3.46 5.02
N ALA A 43 -0.16 -3.35 4.80
CA ALA A 43 -1.03 -4.49 4.59
C ALA A 43 -2.23 -4.08 3.74
N GLY A 44 -2.61 -4.94 2.81
CA GLY A 44 -3.70 -4.64 1.91
C GLY A 44 -3.87 -5.69 0.83
N GLY A 45 -4.58 -5.36 -0.23
CA GLY A 45 -4.73 -6.28 -1.35
C GLY A 45 -5.75 -5.79 -2.37
N THR A 46 -6.18 -6.73 -3.21
CA THR A 46 -7.18 -6.49 -4.25
C THR A 46 -8.45 -7.29 -3.96
N LEU A 47 -9.54 -6.97 -4.67
CA LEU A 47 -10.68 -7.88 -4.75
C LEU A 47 -10.25 -9.27 -5.25
N THR A 48 -11.10 -10.27 -4.98
CA THR A 48 -10.91 -11.64 -5.48
C THR A 48 -10.90 -11.65 -7.01
N LYS A 49 -10.29 -12.67 -7.60
CA LYS A 49 -10.31 -12.88 -9.06
C LYS A 49 -11.75 -12.85 -9.62
N GLU A 50 -12.68 -13.55 -8.98
CA GLU A 50 -14.08 -13.63 -9.39
C GLU A 50 -14.77 -12.27 -9.39
N GLU A 51 -14.53 -11.44 -8.37
CA GLU A 51 -15.11 -10.09 -8.30
C GLU A 51 -14.51 -9.14 -9.33
N LEU A 52 -13.20 -9.25 -9.60
CA LEU A 52 -12.55 -8.48 -10.67
C LEU A 52 -13.09 -8.90 -12.05
N GLU A 53 -13.26 -10.20 -12.30
CA GLU A 53 -13.78 -10.71 -13.57
C GLU A 53 -15.22 -10.23 -13.85
N LYS A 54 -16.07 -10.15 -12.81
CA LYS A 54 -17.43 -9.53 -12.92
C LYS A 54 -17.39 -8.08 -13.37
N MET A 55 -16.27 -7.39 -13.16
CA MET A 55 -16.04 -6.00 -13.55
C MET A 55 -15.25 -5.89 -14.87
N GLY A 56 -14.90 -7.01 -15.50
CA GLY A 56 -14.08 -7.06 -16.71
C GLY A 56 -12.60 -6.74 -16.45
N LEU A 57 -12.12 -6.93 -15.21
CA LEU A 57 -10.77 -6.62 -14.78
C LEU A 57 -9.99 -7.87 -14.38
N THR A 58 -8.68 -7.74 -14.38
CA THR A 58 -7.74 -8.69 -13.77
C THR A 58 -6.94 -8.01 -12.67
N LYS A 59 -6.30 -8.80 -11.80
CA LYS A 59 -5.35 -8.27 -10.81
C LYS A 59 -4.23 -7.47 -11.48
N LYS A 60 -3.80 -7.87 -12.68
CA LYS A 60 -2.77 -7.17 -13.46
C LYS A 60 -3.21 -5.77 -13.85
N ASP A 61 -4.49 -5.56 -14.16
CA ASP A 61 -5.03 -4.24 -14.51
C ASP A 61 -5.00 -3.31 -13.29
N VAL A 62 -5.42 -3.82 -12.12
CA VAL A 62 -5.41 -3.06 -10.86
C VAL A 62 -3.98 -2.67 -10.45
N ILE A 63 -3.04 -3.62 -10.48
CA ILE A 63 -1.63 -3.34 -10.15
C ILE A 63 -0.98 -2.43 -11.20
N GLY A 64 -1.29 -2.61 -12.48
CA GLY A 64 -0.83 -1.72 -13.54
C GLY A 64 -1.29 -0.28 -13.32
N LYS A 65 -2.55 -0.09 -12.90
CA LYS A 65 -3.09 1.22 -12.54
C LYS A 65 -2.44 1.80 -11.29
N LEU A 66 -2.19 0.99 -10.26
CA LEU A 66 -1.44 1.43 -9.08
C LEU A 66 -0.08 2.02 -9.47
N VAL A 67 0.70 1.28 -10.26
CA VAL A 67 2.03 1.71 -10.72
C VAL A 67 1.93 3.01 -11.53
N LEU A 68 0.94 3.11 -12.41
CA LEU A 68 0.69 4.32 -13.19
C LEU A 68 0.42 5.52 -12.27
N PHE A 69 -0.48 5.39 -11.30
CA PHE A 69 -0.82 6.49 -10.38
C PHE A 69 0.37 6.91 -9.52
N VAL A 70 1.12 5.95 -8.98
CA VAL A 70 2.34 6.22 -8.21
C VAL A 70 3.36 6.97 -9.05
N ASN A 71 3.55 6.58 -10.31
CA ASN A 71 4.46 7.30 -11.21
C ASN A 71 3.96 8.70 -11.59
N GLN A 72 2.64 8.90 -11.73
CA GLN A 72 2.06 10.22 -12.02
C GLN A 72 2.21 11.19 -10.85
N LEU A 73 2.08 10.68 -9.62
CA LEU A 73 2.23 11.48 -8.41
C LEU A 73 3.70 11.78 -8.11
N GLY A 74 4.62 10.92 -8.55
CA GLY A 74 6.06 11.13 -8.42
C GLY A 74 6.45 11.32 -6.95
N ASP A 75 7.07 12.45 -6.63
CA ASP A 75 7.49 12.78 -5.26
C ASP A 75 6.33 13.04 -4.30
N LYS A 76 5.10 13.21 -4.81
CA LYS A 76 3.88 13.44 -4.00
C LYS A 76 3.24 12.16 -3.49
N THR A 77 3.82 11.00 -3.81
CA THR A 77 3.23 9.73 -3.42
C THR A 77 3.85 9.10 -2.18
N ARG A 78 2.94 8.80 -1.24
CA ARG A 78 2.95 7.70 -0.27
C ARG A 78 3.42 7.92 1.16
N LEU A 79 3.78 9.12 1.62
CA LEU A 79 4.35 9.23 2.97
C LEU A 79 3.93 10.43 3.80
N ASP A 80 3.68 11.57 3.15
CA ASP A 80 3.64 12.84 3.88
C ASP A 80 2.34 13.64 3.68
N GLU A 81 1.67 13.47 2.54
CA GLU A 81 0.48 14.25 2.18
C GLU A 81 -0.64 13.39 1.58
N GLU A 82 -1.87 13.86 1.76
CA GLU A 82 -3.03 13.30 1.07
C GLU A 82 -2.91 13.51 -0.43
N ALA A 83 -3.35 12.53 -1.21
CA ALA A 83 -3.30 12.59 -2.67
C ALA A 83 -4.58 12.02 -3.28
N GLU A 84 -5.01 12.59 -4.40
CA GLU A 84 -6.14 12.09 -5.18
C GLU A 84 -5.86 12.29 -6.68
N VAL A 85 -6.05 11.24 -7.48
CA VAL A 85 -5.86 11.27 -8.93
C VAL A 85 -6.96 10.49 -9.63
N PHE A 86 -7.36 10.96 -10.81
CA PHE A 86 -8.36 10.33 -11.65
C PHE A 86 -7.81 10.02 -13.03
N GLU A 87 -8.19 8.88 -13.59
CA GLU A 87 -7.88 8.52 -14.97
C GLU A 87 -9.02 7.70 -15.59
N GLY A 88 -9.90 8.38 -16.35
CA GLY A 88 -11.12 7.77 -16.86
C GLY A 88 -12.01 7.31 -15.69
N ASP A 89 -12.39 6.03 -15.71
CA ASP A 89 -13.22 5.41 -14.66
C ASP A 89 -12.44 5.02 -13.41
N TRP A 90 -11.13 5.29 -13.37
CA TRP A 90 -10.26 4.95 -12.25
C TRP A 90 -10.04 6.14 -11.33
N LYS A 91 -10.02 5.88 -10.04
CA LYS A 91 -9.70 6.83 -8.99
C LYS A 91 -8.67 6.25 -8.03
N TYR A 92 -7.62 6.99 -7.75
CA TYR A 92 -6.65 6.72 -6.71
C TYR A 92 -6.82 7.72 -5.57
N THR A 93 -6.72 7.25 -4.32
CA THR A 93 -6.62 8.13 -3.16
C THR A 93 -5.58 7.62 -2.18
N TYR A 94 -4.84 8.55 -1.57
CA TYR A 94 -4.08 8.34 -0.36
C TYR A 94 -4.55 9.33 0.70
N LYS A 95 -4.89 8.86 1.90
CA LYS A 95 -5.35 9.70 3.01
C LYS A 95 -4.53 9.44 4.26
N VAL A 96 -4.24 10.49 5.02
CA VAL A 96 -3.62 10.35 6.34
C VAL A 96 -4.74 10.17 7.36
N MET A 97 -4.89 8.95 7.85
CA MET A 97 -5.97 8.57 8.76
C MET A 97 -5.69 8.99 10.20
N LYS A 98 -4.41 8.98 10.60
CA LYS A 98 -3.99 9.33 11.95
C LYS A 98 -2.54 9.79 11.97
N VAL A 99 -2.26 10.80 12.77
CA VAL A 99 -0.91 11.19 13.19
C VAL A 99 -0.87 11.16 14.71
N VAL A 100 0.14 10.52 15.28
CA VAL A 100 0.45 10.59 16.71
C VAL A 100 1.68 11.49 16.84
N GLU A 101 1.51 12.70 17.36
CA GLU A 101 2.62 13.68 17.39
C GLU A 101 3.63 13.36 18.49
N GLU A 102 3.17 12.81 19.61
CA GLU A 102 4.00 12.46 20.77
C GLU A 102 4.92 11.26 20.50
N ILE A 103 4.51 10.38 19.58
CA ILE A 103 5.28 9.23 19.09
C ILE A 103 5.19 9.30 17.58
N PRO A 104 6.20 9.84 16.86
CA PRO A 104 6.08 10.31 15.49
C PRO A 104 5.75 9.15 14.55
N VAL A 105 4.48 8.80 14.45
CA VAL A 105 3.96 7.67 13.69
C VAL A 105 2.68 8.14 13.02
N SER A 106 2.58 7.86 11.72
CA SER A 106 1.38 8.12 10.95
C SER A 106 0.78 6.83 10.41
N VAL A 107 -0.54 6.86 10.20
CA VAL A 107 -1.30 5.81 9.55
C VAL A 107 -1.93 6.40 8.29
N GLY A 108 -1.68 5.78 7.15
CA GLY A 108 -2.24 6.16 5.86
C GLY A 108 -3.10 5.06 5.26
N GLU A 109 -4.09 5.44 4.46
CA GLU A 109 -4.95 4.56 3.67
C GLU A 109 -4.78 4.89 2.19
N GLU A 110 -4.40 3.89 1.40
CA GLU A 110 -4.28 3.95 -0.05
C GLU A 110 -5.39 3.12 -0.68
N GLU A 111 -6.18 3.71 -1.58
CA GLU A 111 -7.25 3.03 -2.30
C GLU A 111 -7.11 3.21 -3.80
N ILE A 112 -7.58 2.21 -4.55
CA ILE A 112 -7.95 2.36 -5.96
C ILE A 112 -9.39 1.92 -6.13
N ARG A 113 -10.15 2.74 -6.85
CA ARG A 113 -11.53 2.48 -7.26
C ARG A 113 -11.64 2.44 -8.77
N TYR A 114 -12.50 1.56 -9.29
CA TYR A 114 -12.92 1.52 -10.69
C TYR A 114 -14.45 1.61 -10.74
N ASN A 115 -14.98 2.59 -11.47
CA ASN A 115 -16.42 2.91 -11.47
C ASN A 115 -16.97 3.06 -10.04
N ASP A 116 -16.25 3.80 -9.19
CA ASP A 116 -16.52 4.04 -7.76
C ASP A 116 -16.52 2.81 -6.84
N LYS A 117 -16.27 1.61 -7.38
CA LYS A 117 -16.11 0.38 -6.60
C LYS A 117 -14.65 0.21 -6.16
N LEU A 118 -14.45 -0.05 -4.87
CA LEU A 118 -13.12 -0.35 -4.31
C LEU A 118 -12.57 -1.64 -4.91
N VAL A 119 -11.41 -1.56 -5.56
CA VAL A 119 -10.73 -2.72 -6.17
C VAL A 119 -9.38 -3.03 -5.53
N PHE A 120 -8.82 -2.08 -4.78
CA PHE A 120 -7.56 -2.20 -4.05
C PHE A 120 -7.58 -1.32 -2.81
N VAL A 121 -7.01 -1.83 -1.71
CA VAL A 121 -6.77 -1.05 -0.49
C VAL A 121 -5.47 -1.48 0.16
N HIS A 122 -4.65 -0.53 0.59
CA HIS A 122 -3.43 -0.72 1.37
C HIS A 122 -3.39 0.26 2.54
N TYR A 123 -3.24 -0.26 3.75
CA TYR A 123 -2.92 0.55 4.92
C TYR A 123 -1.41 0.62 5.11
N HIS A 124 -0.92 1.77 5.52
CA HIS A 124 0.48 2.04 5.80
C HIS A 124 0.62 2.58 7.22
N ILE A 125 1.57 2.05 7.98
CA ILE A 125 2.03 2.64 9.25
C ILE A 125 3.47 3.08 9.02
N ILE A 126 3.74 4.37 9.20
CA ILE A 126 5.03 4.99 8.89
C ILE A 126 5.64 5.51 10.18
N SER A 127 6.86 5.09 10.48
CA SER A 127 7.63 5.52 11.64
C SER A 127 8.99 6.05 11.17
N PRO A 128 9.27 7.36 11.24
CA PRO A 128 10.57 7.92 10.91
C PRO A 128 11.69 7.27 11.72
N VAL A 129 12.81 7.02 11.06
CA VAL A 129 14.05 6.53 11.66
C VAL A 129 14.98 7.74 11.78
N LYS A 130 15.37 8.06 13.00
CA LYS A 130 16.35 9.11 13.30
C LYS A 130 17.75 8.54 13.37
#